data_AF-A0A7S4VZZ2-F1
#
_entry.id   AF-A0A7S4VZZ2-F1
#
_cell.length_a   1.000
_cell.length_b   1.000
_cell.length_c   1.000
_cell.angle_alpha   90.00
_cell.angle_beta   90.00
_cell.angle_gamma   90.00
#
_symmetry.space_group_name_H-M   'P 1'
#
loop_
_entity.id
_entity.type
_entity.pdbx_description
1 polymer ?
#
loop_
_entity_poly.entity_id
_entity_poly.type
_entity_poly.pdbx_seq_one_letter_code
_entity_poly.pdbx_strand_id
1 'polypeptide(L)'
;HNSATYFLEEAFHENINYSTVELLMWKPPQSVSALQVEDQCVVAFGKANIFLTKTNRDWKSKYVVIGGIAADPWVISVYNNKSDYEKALSDMKEEKKVSVKFKSWSLIGADLLTPIPQTVQYMGQSRRRLWHYIIVSTMDGEAIKIGHDHEIGLEPILEGVKMAMKYTETYKGF
;
A
#
# COMPACT_ATOMS: atom_id res chain seq x y z
N HIS A 1 21.31 -36.22 -10.71
CA HIS A 1 20.60 -34.94 -10.82
C HIS A 1 19.69 -34.81 -9.61
N ASN A 2 20.09 -33.98 -8.64
CA ASN A 2 19.35 -33.79 -7.39
C ASN A 2 18.33 -32.67 -7.59
N SER A 3 17.05 -33.05 -7.67
CA SER A 3 15.92 -32.14 -7.53
C SER A 3 15.77 -31.80 -6.05
N ALA A 4 16.01 -30.55 -5.69
CA ALA A 4 15.81 -30.07 -4.33
C ALA A 4 14.34 -29.71 -4.14
N THR A 5 13.63 -30.54 -3.40
CA THR A 5 12.32 -30.27 -2.82
C THR A 5 12.53 -29.32 -1.63
N TYR A 6 11.89 -28.15 -1.63
CA TYR A 6 11.82 -27.30 -0.43
C TYR A 6 10.36 -27.10 -0.05
N PHE A 7 10.05 -27.57 1.16
CA PHE A 7 8.78 -27.48 1.84
C PHE A 7 8.49 -26.02 2.21
N LEU A 8 7.29 -25.54 1.89
CA LEU A 8 6.70 -24.34 2.49
C LEU A 8 5.70 -24.81 3.54
N GLU A 9 6.21 -25.20 4.70
CA GLU A 9 5.40 -25.36 5.91
C GLU A 9 5.75 -24.25 6.89
N GLU A 10 4.70 -23.61 7.40
CA GLU A 10 4.66 -22.76 8.60
C GLU A 10 5.25 -21.34 8.52
N ALA A 11 4.46 -20.42 7.95
CA ALA A 11 4.42 -19.02 8.38
C ALA A 11 3.00 -18.44 8.27
N PHE A 12 2.01 -19.22 8.71
CA PHE A 12 0.69 -18.69 9.04
C PHE A 12 0.74 -18.25 10.50
N HIS A 13 0.32 -17.01 10.77
CA HIS A 13 0.20 -16.40 12.10
C HIS A 13 1.51 -15.91 12.72
N GLU A 14 1.86 -14.64 12.49
CA GLU A 14 2.38 -13.75 13.54
C GLU A 14 2.39 -12.30 13.04
N ASN A 15 2.06 -11.36 13.92
CA ASN A 15 2.13 -9.92 13.67
C ASN A 15 3.55 -9.53 13.24
N ILE A 16 3.81 -9.39 11.94
CA ILE A 16 5.13 -9.02 11.46
C ILE A 16 5.38 -7.54 11.82
N ASN A 17 6.21 -7.33 12.84
CA ASN A 17 6.76 -6.02 13.15
C ASN A 17 7.86 -5.72 12.12
N TYR A 18 7.50 -5.02 11.03
CA TYR A 18 8.36 -4.75 9.87
C TYR A 18 9.59 -3.87 10.14
N SER A 19 9.93 -3.55 11.39
CA SER A 19 11.17 -2.83 11.71
C SER A 19 12.45 -3.67 11.51
N THR A 20 12.31 -5.00 11.35
CA THR A 20 13.44 -5.94 11.28
C THR A 20 13.16 -7.14 10.36
N VAL A 21 12.47 -6.95 9.24
CA VAL A 21 12.38 -8.00 8.21
C VAL A 21 13.56 -7.83 7.27
N GLU A 22 14.47 -8.81 7.22
CA GLU A 22 15.32 -9.00 6.05
C GLU A 22 14.37 -9.19 4.86
N LEU A 23 14.20 -8.11 4.09
CA LEU A 23 13.37 -8.11 2.89
C LEU A 23 14.08 -9.01 1.86
N LEU A 24 13.74 -10.28 1.88
CA LEU A 24 14.04 -11.20 0.79
C LEU A 24 13.46 -10.58 -0.48
N MET A 25 14.35 -10.14 -1.37
CA MET A 25 13.98 -9.55 -2.66
C MET A 25 13.11 -10.55 -3.43
N TRP A 26 11.81 -10.26 -3.52
CA TRP A 26 10.90 -11.05 -4.32
C TRP A 26 11.27 -10.92 -5.81
N LYS A 27 11.52 -12.07 -6.46
CA LYS A 27 11.71 -12.15 -7.92
C LYS A 27 10.40 -12.63 -8.55
N PRO A 28 9.73 -11.83 -9.39
CA PRO A 28 8.54 -12.28 -10.10
C PRO A 28 8.86 -13.52 -10.95
N PRO A 29 7.97 -14.52 -11.01
CA PRO A 29 7.97 -15.50 -12.09
C PRO A 29 7.91 -14.77 -13.43
N GLN A 30 8.62 -15.28 -14.44
CA GLN A 30 8.86 -14.63 -15.75
C GLN A 30 7.60 -14.18 -16.53
N SER A 31 6.39 -14.52 -16.05
CA SER A 31 5.09 -14.22 -16.66
C SER A 31 4.26 -13.17 -15.92
N VAL A 32 4.72 -12.63 -14.79
CA VAL A 32 3.99 -11.59 -14.04
C VAL A 32 4.64 -10.24 -14.33
N SER A 33 4.00 -9.40 -15.14
CA SER A 33 4.31 -7.98 -15.22
C SER A 33 4.17 -7.42 -13.80
N ALA A 34 5.27 -7.01 -13.18
CA ALA A 34 5.29 -6.54 -11.81
C ALA A 34 4.21 -5.47 -11.62
N LEU A 35 3.24 -5.73 -10.73
CA LEU A 35 2.28 -4.72 -10.33
C LEU A 35 3.09 -3.65 -9.58
N GLN A 36 3.32 -2.52 -10.23
CA GLN A 36 3.91 -1.34 -9.61
C GLN A 36 3.03 -0.14 -9.96
N VAL A 37 2.32 0.35 -8.96
CA VAL A 37 1.55 1.59 -9.05
C VAL A 37 2.06 2.51 -7.96
N GLU A 38 2.38 3.75 -8.31
CA GLU A 38 2.86 4.73 -7.34
C GLU A 38 2.34 6.13 -7.66
N ASP A 39 2.00 6.90 -6.63
CA ASP A 39 1.64 8.30 -6.78
C ASP A 39 1.77 9.09 -5.46
N GLN A 40 1.84 10.42 -5.58
CA GLN A 40 1.75 11.35 -4.48
C GLN A 40 0.28 11.57 -4.11
N CYS A 41 -0.13 11.06 -2.96
CA CYS A 41 -1.50 11.15 -2.46
C CYS A 41 -1.55 11.93 -1.14
N VAL A 42 -2.76 12.16 -0.64
CA VAL A 42 -3.00 12.44 0.77
C VAL A 42 -3.51 11.19 1.47
N VAL A 43 -2.97 10.88 2.64
CA VAL A 43 -3.32 9.67 3.39
C VAL A 43 -3.69 10.02 4.82
N ALA A 44 -4.74 9.36 5.32
CA ALA A 44 -5.13 9.36 6.72
C ALA A 44 -5.19 7.90 7.23
N PHE A 45 -4.75 7.68 8.47
CA PHE A 45 -4.72 6.37 9.12
C PHE A 45 -5.68 6.35 10.31
N GLY A 46 -6.30 5.21 10.62
CA GLY A 46 -7.08 5.06 11.85
C GLY A 46 -7.66 3.66 12.06
N LYS A 47 -8.04 3.37 13.31
CA LYS A 47 -8.85 2.20 13.69
C LYS A 47 -10.29 2.64 14.03
N ALA A 48 -11.26 1.77 13.76
CA ALA A 48 -12.67 1.85 14.16
C ALA A 48 -13.55 3.01 13.62
N ASN A 49 -13.01 4.11 13.10
CA ASN A 49 -13.82 5.29 12.71
C ASN A 49 -13.23 6.11 11.55
N ILE A 50 -12.62 5.46 10.56
CA ILE A 50 -11.95 6.17 9.45
C ILE A 50 -12.91 6.98 8.54
N PHE A 51 -14.21 6.66 8.60
CA PHE A 51 -15.26 7.49 8.00
C PHE A 51 -15.36 8.87 8.65
N LEU A 52 -14.85 9.03 9.87
CA LEU A 52 -14.84 10.27 10.66
C LEU A 52 -13.52 11.06 10.57
N THR A 53 -12.78 11.06 9.46
CA THR A 53 -11.80 12.14 9.26
C THR A 53 -12.58 13.46 9.28
N LYS A 54 -12.55 14.18 10.40
CA LYS A 54 -13.43 15.33 10.68
C LYS A 54 -12.86 16.61 10.10
N THR A 55 -11.55 16.64 9.82
CA THR A 55 -10.86 17.85 9.37
C THR A 55 -9.83 17.56 8.28
N ASN A 56 -9.45 18.62 7.57
CA ASN A 56 -8.35 18.56 6.60
C ASN A 56 -6.98 18.26 7.24
N ARG A 57 -6.82 18.41 8.56
CA ARG A 57 -5.56 18.20 9.28
C ARG A 57 -5.21 16.72 9.46
N ASP A 58 -6.20 15.85 9.31
CA ASP A 58 -6.02 14.40 9.45
C ASP A 58 -5.31 13.80 8.22
N TRP A 59 -5.32 14.53 7.11
CA TRP A 59 -4.70 14.16 5.84
C TRP A 59 -3.26 14.62 5.77
N LYS A 60 -2.36 13.71 5.42
CA LYS A 60 -0.94 14.01 5.23
C LYS A 60 -0.55 13.68 3.80
N SER A 61 0.19 14.59 3.16
CA SER A 61 0.82 14.29 1.87
C SER A 61 1.80 13.12 2.05
N LYS A 62 1.66 12.08 1.22
CA LYS A 62 2.42 10.83 1.27
C LYS A 62 2.63 10.28 -0.14
N TYR A 63 3.70 9.51 -0.32
CA TYR A 63 3.93 8.77 -1.55
C TYR A 63 3.47 7.32 -1.35
N VAL A 64 2.44 6.91 -2.08
CA VAL A 64 1.84 5.59 -1.98
C VAL A 64 2.39 4.73 -3.10
N VAL A 65 2.81 3.51 -2.77
CA VAL A 65 3.35 2.53 -3.70
C VAL A 65 2.65 1.19 -3.45
N ILE A 66 2.17 0.54 -4.50
CA ILE A 66 1.58 -0.79 -4.45
C ILE A 66 2.48 -1.72 -5.26
N GLY A 67 3.01 -2.75 -4.61
CA GLY A 67 4.03 -3.63 -5.15
C GLY A 67 5.35 -2.91 -5.46
N GLY A 68 5.97 -3.27 -6.58
CA GLY A 68 7.24 -2.72 -7.05
C GLY A 68 8.49 -3.47 -6.58
N ILE A 69 9.66 -2.88 -6.83
CA ILE A 69 10.98 -3.51 -6.55
C ILE A 69 11.21 -3.72 -5.04
N ALA A 70 10.57 -2.88 -4.22
CA ALA A 70 10.78 -2.84 -2.78
C ALA A 70 9.80 -3.70 -1.97
N ALA A 71 8.78 -4.30 -2.61
CA ALA A 71 7.72 -4.99 -1.90
C ALA A 71 7.00 -6.03 -2.78
N ASP A 72 6.40 -7.05 -2.15
CA ASP A 72 5.58 -8.03 -2.86
C ASP A 72 4.40 -7.35 -3.59
N PRO A 73 3.89 -7.94 -4.70
CA PRO A 73 2.80 -7.35 -5.50
C PRO A 73 1.52 -7.00 -4.73
N TRP A 74 1.28 -7.67 -3.61
CA TRP A 74 0.10 -7.47 -2.75
C TRP A 74 0.36 -6.56 -1.55
N VAL A 75 1.48 -5.84 -1.52
CA VAL A 75 1.83 -4.94 -0.42
C VAL A 75 1.61 -3.49 -0.84
N ILE A 76 0.95 -2.72 0.02
CA ILE A 76 0.89 -1.26 -0.09
C ILE A 76 1.87 -0.64 0.90
N SER A 77 2.73 0.25 0.40
CA SER A 77 3.74 0.98 1.15
C SER A 77 3.50 2.48 1.04
N VAL A 78 3.64 3.18 2.17
CA VAL A 78 3.36 4.61 2.28
C VAL A 78 4.58 5.33 2.87
N TYR A 79 5.24 6.10 2.02
CA TYR A 79 6.42 6.91 2.33
C TYR A 79 6.02 8.36 2.62
N ASN A 80 6.91 9.15 3.24
CA ASN A 80 6.57 10.55 3.51
C ASN A 80 6.52 11.40 2.23
N ASN A 81 7.33 11.04 1.23
CA ASN A 81 7.45 11.72 -0.06
C ASN A 81 8.16 10.80 -1.06
N LYS A 82 8.22 11.21 -2.33
CA LYS A 82 8.90 10.46 -3.40
C LYS A 82 10.39 10.25 -3.15
N SER A 83 11.09 11.23 -2.57
CA SER A 83 12.53 11.14 -2.30
C SER A 83 12.85 10.04 -1.27
N ASP A 84 12.00 9.87 -0.25
CA ASP A 84 12.13 8.76 0.70
C ASP A 84 12.01 7.41 -0.02
N TYR A 85 11.06 7.27 -0.95
CA TYR A 85 10.89 6.06 -1.74
C TYR A 85 12.10 5.78 -2.65
N GLU A 86 12.57 6.78 -3.38
CA GLU A 86 13.76 6.66 -4.24
C GLU A 86 15.00 6.27 -3.42
N LYS A 87 15.14 6.83 -2.21
CA LYS A 87 16.22 6.45 -1.29
C LYS A 87 16.08 5.01 -0.81
N ALA A 88 14.87 4.56 -0.48
CA ALA A 88 14.61 3.16 -0.13
C ALA A 88 15.00 2.21 -1.26
N LEU A 89 14.65 2.56 -2.51
CA LEU A 89 15.04 1.80 -3.70
C LEU A 89 16.57 1.76 -3.86
N SER A 90 17.25 2.89 -3.66
CA SER A 90 18.72 2.95 -3.74
C SER A 90 19.37 2.08 -2.68
N ASP A 91 18.93 2.18 -1.41
CA ASP A 91 19.43 1.36 -0.31
C ASP A 91 19.27 -0.13 -0.63
N MET A 92 18.11 -0.54 -1.16
CA MET A 92 17.85 -1.94 -1.54
C MET A 92 18.70 -2.42 -2.71
N LYS A 93 18.87 -1.60 -3.75
CA LYS A 93 19.74 -1.93 -4.91
C LYS A 93 21.19 -2.11 -4.51
N GLU A 94 21.62 -1.41 -3.47
CA GLU A 94 22.96 -1.50 -2.90
C GLU A 94 23.06 -2.59 -1.81
N GLU A 95 22.01 -3.41 -1.63
CA GLU A 95 21.92 -4.46 -0.60
C GLU A 95 22.15 -3.93 0.83
N LYS A 96 21.78 -2.65 1.06
CA LYS A 96 21.86 -1.98 2.36
C LYS A 96 20.54 -2.06 3.10
N LYS A 97 20.63 -1.92 4.43
CA LYS A 97 19.46 -1.69 5.28
C LYS A 97 18.78 -0.38 4.88
N VAL A 98 17.46 -0.44 4.65
CA VAL A 98 16.65 0.73 4.31
C VAL A 98 16.74 1.78 5.42
N SER A 99 17.18 2.99 5.06
CA SER A 99 17.48 4.08 5.98
C SER A 99 16.31 5.05 6.22
N VAL A 100 15.20 4.87 5.50
CA VAL A 100 13.99 5.70 5.61
C VAL A 100 12.87 4.99 6.36
N LYS A 101 11.99 5.77 6.97
CA LYS A 101 10.80 5.24 7.64
C LYS A 101 9.59 5.34 6.73
N PHE A 102 8.91 4.21 6.54
CA PHE A 102 7.64 4.10 5.83
C PHE A 102 6.74 3.13 6.59
N LYS A 103 5.47 3.07 6.20
CA LYS A 103 4.52 2.07 6.71
C LYS A 103 4.08 1.17 5.56
N SER A 104 3.92 -0.11 5.83
CA SER A 104 3.45 -1.06 4.82
C SER A 104 2.40 -1.98 5.41
N TRP A 105 1.50 -2.43 4.54
CA TRP A 105 0.44 -3.35 4.88
C TRP A 105 0.27 -4.38 3.77
N SER A 106 -0.05 -5.61 4.18
CA SER A 106 -0.52 -6.62 3.23
C SER A 106 -1.95 -6.30 2.80
N LEU A 107 -2.21 -6.42 1.51
CA LEU A 107 -3.55 -6.38 0.92
C LEU A 107 -4.18 -7.79 0.86
N ILE A 108 -3.48 -8.83 1.33
CA ILE A 108 -4.05 -10.17 1.47
C ILE A 108 -5.19 -10.12 2.49
N GLY A 109 -6.40 -10.45 2.04
CA GLY A 109 -7.58 -10.43 2.91
C GLY A 109 -7.99 -9.03 3.37
N ALA A 110 -7.49 -7.98 2.71
CA ALA A 110 -7.98 -6.62 2.89
C ALA A 110 -9.34 -6.45 2.21
N ASP A 111 -10.13 -5.49 2.67
CA ASP A 111 -11.40 -5.08 2.07
C ASP A 111 -11.31 -3.66 1.50
N LEU A 112 -11.80 -3.48 0.29
CA LEU A 112 -11.97 -2.15 -0.31
C LEU A 112 -13.35 -1.61 0.06
N LEU A 113 -13.42 -0.86 1.16
CA LEU A 113 -14.68 -0.35 1.73
C LEU A 113 -15.38 0.68 0.82
N THR A 114 -14.64 1.30 -0.09
CA THR A 114 -15.16 2.24 -1.08
C THR A 114 -14.66 1.85 -2.48
N PRO A 115 -15.37 0.97 -3.20
CA PRO A 115 -14.94 0.47 -4.51
C PRO A 115 -14.98 1.52 -5.62
N ILE A 116 -15.64 2.66 -5.33
CA ILE A 116 -15.75 3.87 -6.16
C ILE A 116 -15.24 5.04 -5.31
N PRO A 117 -14.42 5.95 -5.87
CA PRO A 117 -13.96 7.14 -5.16
C PRO A 117 -15.12 7.92 -4.53
N GLN A 118 -14.97 8.23 -3.24
CA GLN A 118 -15.89 9.06 -2.50
C GLN A 118 -15.35 10.49 -2.43
N THR A 119 -16.22 11.49 -2.37
CA THR A 119 -15.81 12.89 -2.28
C THR A 119 -16.10 13.44 -0.90
N VAL A 120 -15.14 14.17 -0.33
CA VAL A 120 -15.35 14.95 0.90
C VAL A 120 -14.93 16.39 0.66
N GLN A 121 -15.73 17.31 1.22
CA GLN A 121 -15.43 18.73 1.25
C GLN A 121 -15.19 19.15 2.70
N TYR A 122 -13.97 19.59 3.02
CA TYR A 122 -13.72 20.20 4.32
C TYR A 122 -13.90 21.72 4.24
N MET A 123 -14.63 22.27 5.21
CA MET A 123 -14.73 23.71 5.37
C MET A 123 -13.43 24.23 6.03
N GLY A 124 -12.60 24.94 5.25
CA GLY A 124 -11.35 25.55 5.71
C GLY A 124 -11.04 26.82 4.91
N GLN A 125 -10.56 27.85 5.61
CA GLN A 125 -10.47 29.23 5.12
C GLN A 125 -9.80 29.34 3.74
N SER A 126 -10.52 30.00 2.83
CA SER A 126 -10.13 30.54 1.51
C SER A 126 -10.24 29.66 0.25
N ARG A 127 -10.26 28.31 0.29
CA ARG A 127 -10.56 27.52 -0.94
C ARG A 127 -11.26 26.19 -0.63
N ARG A 128 -12.42 25.97 -1.27
CA ARG A 128 -13.15 24.69 -1.30
C ARG A 128 -12.23 23.62 -1.90
N ARG A 129 -11.51 22.86 -1.08
CA ARG A 129 -10.76 21.68 -1.55
C ARG A 129 -11.65 20.46 -1.45
N LEU A 130 -12.09 19.96 -2.60
CA LEU A 130 -12.69 18.65 -2.73
C LEU A 130 -11.56 17.62 -2.70
N TRP A 131 -11.72 16.61 -1.87
CA TRP A 131 -10.83 15.45 -1.85
C TRP A 131 -11.63 14.24 -2.30
N HIS A 132 -11.12 13.55 -3.29
CA HIS A 132 -11.59 12.25 -3.72
C HIS A 132 -10.80 11.20 -2.94
N TYR A 133 -11.44 10.15 -2.44
CA TYR A 133 -10.77 9.17 -1.61
C TYR A 133 -11.34 7.77 -1.75
N ILE A 134 -10.47 6.81 -1.42
CA ILE A 134 -10.80 5.41 -1.20
C ILE A 134 -10.38 4.99 0.21
N ILE A 135 -10.98 3.92 0.73
CA ILE A 135 -10.67 3.33 2.02
C ILE A 135 -10.37 1.85 1.81
N VAL A 136 -9.17 1.45 2.21
CA VAL A 136 -8.73 0.06 2.29
C VAL A 136 -8.69 -0.33 3.75
N SER A 137 -9.39 -1.39 4.14
CA SER A 137 -9.31 -1.98 5.47
C SER A 137 -8.42 -3.21 5.40
N THR A 138 -7.37 -3.27 6.19
CA THR A 138 -6.49 -4.44 6.29
C THR A 138 -7.14 -5.51 7.15
N MET A 139 -6.62 -6.74 7.06
CA MET A 139 -7.09 -7.88 7.86
C MET A 139 -6.97 -7.62 9.38
N ASP A 140 -6.00 -6.81 9.81
CA ASP A 140 -5.78 -6.42 11.21
C ASP A 140 -6.74 -5.33 11.72
N GLY A 141 -7.72 -4.95 10.90
CA GLY A 141 -8.69 -3.90 11.20
C GLY A 141 -8.12 -2.48 11.17
N GLU A 142 -6.94 -2.29 10.55
CA GLU A 142 -6.45 -0.95 10.23
C GLU A 142 -7.08 -0.46 8.95
N ALA A 143 -7.50 0.81 8.93
CA ALA A 143 -7.99 1.41 7.71
C ALA A 143 -7.00 2.47 7.21
N ILE A 144 -6.81 2.45 5.88
CA ILE A 144 -5.97 3.35 5.12
C ILE A 144 -6.89 4.13 4.20
N LYS A 145 -7.03 5.42 4.47
CA LYS A 145 -7.81 6.32 3.62
C LYS A 145 -6.86 7.07 2.72
N ILE A 146 -6.95 6.82 1.42
CA ILE A 146 -6.05 7.37 0.40
C ILE A 146 -6.89 8.32 -0.45
N GLY A 147 -6.40 9.54 -0.66
CA GLY A 147 -7.12 10.52 -1.44
C GLY A 147 -6.23 11.38 -2.32
N HIS A 148 -6.90 12.10 -3.22
CA HIS A 148 -6.31 12.99 -4.20
C HIS A 148 -7.23 14.20 -4.37
N ASP A 149 -6.68 15.34 -4.79
CA ASP A 149 -7.46 16.55 -5.10
C ASP A 149 -8.26 16.45 -6.42
N HIS A 150 -8.08 15.35 -7.16
CA HIS A 150 -8.72 15.05 -8.43
C HIS A 150 -9.04 13.56 -8.48
N GLU A 151 -10.23 13.20 -8.97
CA GLU A 151 -10.65 11.81 -9.09
C GLU A 151 -9.73 11.00 -10.01
N ILE A 152 -9.31 11.59 -11.14
CA ILE A 152 -8.41 10.97 -12.12
C ILE A 152 -7.06 10.60 -11.50
N GLY A 153 -6.53 11.42 -10.57
CA GLY A 153 -5.27 11.11 -9.90
C GLY A 153 -5.37 9.93 -8.92
N LEU A 154 -6.58 9.57 -8.49
CA LEU A 154 -6.79 8.42 -7.59
C LEU A 154 -7.00 7.11 -8.34
N GLU A 155 -7.36 7.16 -9.63
CA GLU A 155 -7.69 6.01 -10.45
C GLU A 155 -6.55 4.99 -10.53
N PRO A 156 -5.28 5.37 -10.79
CA PRO A 156 -4.18 4.41 -10.82
C PRO A 156 -4.04 3.63 -9.51
N ILE A 157 -4.12 4.33 -8.37
CA ILE A 157 -4.03 3.73 -7.04
C ILE A 157 -5.19 2.76 -6.79
N LEU A 158 -6.42 3.16 -7.15
CA LEU A 158 -7.60 2.31 -7.03
C LEU A 158 -7.47 1.02 -7.87
N GLU A 159 -7.02 1.14 -9.12
CA GLU A 159 -6.76 0.00 -9.98
C GLU A 159 -5.65 -0.90 -9.42
N GLY A 160 -4.57 -0.30 -8.92
CA GLY A 160 -3.48 -1.02 -8.25
C GLY A 160 -3.97 -1.82 -7.05
N VAL A 161 -4.79 -1.25 -6.17
CA VAL A 161 -5.39 -1.96 -5.04
C VAL A 161 -6.25 -3.12 -5.52
N LYS A 162 -7.13 -2.90 -6.51
CA LYS A 162 -8.00 -3.95 -7.06
C LYS A 162 -7.20 -5.10 -7.68
N MET A 163 -6.15 -4.80 -8.43
CA MET A 163 -5.27 -5.81 -9.01
C MET A 163 -4.50 -6.58 -7.95
N ALA A 164 -3.95 -5.89 -6.95
CA ALA A 164 -3.26 -6.51 -5.83
C ALA A 164 -4.18 -7.46 -5.06
N MET A 165 -5.40 -7.03 -4.73
CA MET A 165 -6.39 -7.87 -4.05
C MET A 165 -6.78 -9.10 -4.89
N LYS A 166 -7.08 -8.91 -6.18
CA LYS A 166 -7.40 -10.01 -7.10
C LYS A 166 -6.25 -11.02 -7.24
N TYR A 167 -5.01 -10.55 -7.22
CA TYR A 167 -3.83 -11.40 -7.19
C TYR A 167 -3.90 -12.33 -5.96
N THR A 168 -4.18 -11.79 -4.77
CA THR A 168 -4.26 -12.60 -3.55
C THR A 168 -5.39 -13.63 -3.56
N GLU A 169 -6.52 -13.34 -4.22
CA GLU A 169 -7.61 -14.31 -4.39
C GLU A 169 -7.21 -15.47 -5.31
N THR A 170 -6.49 -15.16 -6.39
CA THR A 170 -6.10 -16.15 -7.40
C THR A 170 -5.05 -17.13 -6.87
N TYR A 171 -4.14 -16.67 -6.00
CA TYR A 171 -3.06 -17.49 -5.43
C TYR A 171 -3.40 -18.13 -4.07
N LYS A 172 -4.57 -17.84 -3.47
CA LYS A 172 -5.12 -18.57 -2.31
C LYS A 172 -5.77 -19.92 -2.67
N GLY A 173 -5.77 -20.30 -3.95
CA GLY A 173 -6.36 -21.55 -4.45
C GLY A 173 -5.40 -22.74 -4.53
N PHE A 174 -4.21 -22.68 -3.93
CA PHE A 174 -3.23 -23.77 -3.87
C PHE A 174 -2.82 -24.06 -2.42
#